data_AF-A0A961B4Q1-F1
#
_entry.id   AF-A0A961B4Q1-F1
#
_cell.length_a   1.000
_cell.length_b   1.000
_cell.length_c   1.000
_cell.angle_alpha   90.00
_cell.angle_beta   90.00
_cell.angle_gamma   90.00
#
_symmetry.space_group_name_H-M   'P 1'
#
loop_
_entity.id
_entity.type
_entity.pdbx_description
1 polymer ?
#
loop_
_entity_poly.entity_id
_entity_poly.type
_entity_poly.pdbx_seq_one_letter_code
_entity_poly.pdbx_strand_id
1 'polypeptide(L)'
;RLIADLKTGGDLRGDDLTAFLESLQALNRAVGPIFPTLENPVTPGADPLVDAVIGLETDLDRSLPPGAMYAIPAAAEYPGAVPEEAERAAVTLSIDGKYRGWLRGRGAGGWAAKEMRPTGVYAAPGEVVKVTVPARVAGEGFEVVIGAYNGGLDNRDRWQRYPKLQRNFPVASRVTEASNALGGLVTIRIPREADYDSLEITIEGGVRAPLFVEGQTDPKAWKDEIRKYPAPWAELAGKRIILALPSEHIRNLGDPDKVLAVWDEILDKAAELCGGVNRDDYRAERIVFERQPSAGYMHSGYPVAAPQDKSVAQAVDARALREEGNWGFFHEYGHNHQHDLWSLPGTGETTCNLWSVYLFEEYIGKKREEGHNAVRPLERRERMNAYFSSGRNFDSEWSMWVALEAYLQVQEAFGWEPFKKVFAEYNTLPEREWPKTQQEKNDQWVLRLSRACGKNLAPFWAAWNLPLSEKVFTELAGLPAWEDHPVARYFK
;
A
#
# COMPACT_ATOMS: atom_id res chain seq x y z
N ARG A 1 17.78 25.08 26.82
CA ARG A 1 18.34 26.22 26.06
C ARG A 1 18.63 25.77 24.64
N LEU A 2 19.54 24.80 24.40
CA LEU A 2 19.72 24.14 23.10
C LEU A 2 18.38 23.77 22.43
N ILE A 3 17.53 22.95 23.06
CA ILE A 3 16.21 22.54 22.51
C ILE A 3 15.23 23.71 22.23
N ALA A 4 15.39 24.84 22.93
CA ALA A 4 14.57 26.04 22.69
C ALA A 4 15.13 26.90 21.53
N ASP A 5 16.46 26.98 21.42
CA ASP A 5 17.18 27.62 20.30
C ASP A 5 17.11 26.75 19.02
N LEU A 6 16.71 25.49 19.15
CA LEU A 6 16.56 24.52 18.06
C LEU A 6 15.29 24.71 17.23
N LYS A 7 14.23 25.35 17.77
CA LYS A 7 13.06 25.76 16.97
C LYS A 7 13.34 26.97 16.08
N THR A 8 14.35 27.77 16.42
CA THR A 8 14.84 28.89 15.59
C THR A 8 15.76 28.44 14.45
N GLY A 9 16.23 27.18 14.45
CA GLY A 9 17.11 26.63 13.40
C GLY A 9 16.49 26.66 11.99
N GLY A 10 15.17 26.46 11.89
CA GLY A 10 14.43 26.53 10.62
C GLY A 10 14.38 27.93 9.99
N ASP A 11 14.65 28.98 10.77
CA ASP A 11 14.69 30.38 10.31
C ASP A 11 16.12 30.85 10.00
N LEU A 12 17.15 30.06 10.33
CA LEU A 12 18.54 30.37 10.01
C LEU A 12 18.76 30.38 8.50
N ARG A 13 19.62 31.29 8.03
CA ARG A 13 19.96 31.46 6.62
C ARG A 13 21.46 31.73 6.50
N GLY A 14 22.03 31.47 5.32
CA GLY A 14 23.43 31.76 5.03
C GLY A 14 24.39 31.04 5.98
N ASP A 15 25.45 31.72 6.39
CA ASP A 15 26.56 31.15 7.19
C ASP A 15 26.11 30.60 8.55
N ASP A 16 25.10 31.22 9.17
CA ASP A 16 24.55 30.75 10.46
C ASP A 16 23.88 29.38 10.30
N LEU A 17 23.17 29.15 9.19
CA LEU A 17 22.58 27.85 8.88
C LEU A 17 23.67 26.81 8.62
N THR A 18 24.70 27.17 7.86
CA THR A 18 25.83 26.27 7.58
C THR A 18 26.53 25.83 8.86
N ALA A 19 26.91 26.77 9.72
CA ALA A 19 27.58 26.47 11.00
C ALA A 19 26.68 25.63 11.93
N PHE A 20 25.37 25.89 11.92
CA PHE A 20 24.40 25.11 12.66
C PHE A 20 24.31 23.66 12.16
N LEU A 21 24.22 23.46 10.84
CA LEU A 21 24.16 22.13 10.24
C LEU A 21 25.44 21.32 10.46
N GLU A 22 26.62 21.96 10.35
CA GLU A 22 27.90 21.34 10.70
C GLU A 22 27.94 20.90 12.17
N SER A 23 27.45 21.75 13.08
CA SER A 23 27.35 21.43 14.51
C SER A 23 26.38 20.30 14.80
N LEU A 24 25.23 20.26 14.10
CA LEU A 24 24.25 19.19 14.23
C LEU A 24 24.82 17.86 13.72
N GLN A 25 25.51 17.87 12.58
CA GLN A 25 26.15 16.66 12.04
C GLN A 25 27.27 16.18 12.98
N ALA A 26 28.07 17.08 13.53
CA ALA A 26 29.10 16.76 14.52
C ALA A 26 28.48 16.17 15.79
N LEU A 27 27.33 16.69 16.24
CA LEU A 27 26.59 16.15 17.37
C LEU A 27 26.07 14.74 17.10
N ASN A 28 25.45 14.49 15.93
CA ASN A 28 25.03 13.14 15.53
C ASN A 28 26.19 12.15 15.64
N ARG A 29 27.37 12.51 15.11
CA ARG A 29 28.57 11.66 15.21
C ARG A 29 29.07 11.48 16.64
N ALA A 30 29.03 12.52 17.47
CA ALA A 30 29.55 12.50 18.84
C ALA A 30 28.69 11.66 19.81
N VAL A 31 27.37 11.57 19.59
CA VAL A 31 26.46 10.71 20.36
C VAL A 31 26.60 9.24 19.96
N GLY A 32 27.42 8.95 18.94
CA GLY A 32 27.41 7.71 18.20
C GLY A 32 26.46 7.89 17.02
N PRO A 33 26.93 7.76 15.76
CA PRO A 33 26.08 8.02 14.61
C PRO A 33 24.79 7.21 14.73
N ILE A 34 23.66 7.90 14.62
CA ILE A 34 22.37 7.32 14.96
C ILE A 34 21.94 6.45 13.79
N PHE A 35 22.00 5.14 13.98
CA PHE A 35 21.65 4.13 12.97
C PHE A 35 20.52 3.24 13.47
N PRO A 36 19.25 3.66 13.31
CA PRO A 36 18.14 2.79 13.66
C PRO A 36 18.18 1.54 12.76
N THR A 37 18.18 0.36 13.38
CA THR A 37 18.24 -0.96 12.69
C THR A 37 17.25 -1.93 13.32
N LEU A 38 17.12 -3.14 12.75
CA LEU A 38 16.32 -4.21 13.36
C LEU A 38 16.90 -4.67 14.70
N GLU A 39 18.22 -4.84 14.76
CA GLU A 39 18.97 -5.31 15.93
C GLU A 39 19.11 -4.22 16.99
N ASN A 40 19.30 -2.97 16.56
CA ASN A 40 19.47 -1.81 17.43
C ASN A 40 18.46 -0.71 17.04
N PRO A 41 17.17 -0.88 17.40
CA PRO A 41 16.17 0.14 17.14
C PRO A 41 16.33 1.32 18.11
N VAL A 42 15.97 2.52 17.65
CA VAL A 42 15.78 3.68 18.53
C VAL A 42 14.43 3.55 19.23
N THR A 43 14.38 3.77 20.54
CA THR A 43 13.12 3.83 21.31
C THR A 43 12.80 5.29 21.60
N PRO A 44 11.73 5.86 21.00
CA PRO A 44 11.36 7.25 21.23
C PRO A 44 11.14 7.52 22.72
N GLY A 45 11.73 8.59 23.24
CA GLY A 45 11.66 8.99 24.65
C GLY A 45 12.70 8.34 25.56
N ALA A 46 13.48 7.36 25.07
CA ALA A 46 14.50 6.70 25.89
C ALA A 46 15.78 7.56 26.04
N ASP A 47 16.14 8.32 25.01
CA ASP A 47 17.27 9.25 25.03
C ASP A 47 16.85 10.59 24.40
N PRO A 48 16.59 11.63 25.22
CA PRO A 48 16.16 12.94 24.73
C PRO A 48 17.13 13.61 23.76
N LEU A 49 18.43 13.26 23.80
CA LEU A 49 19.42 13.82 22.89
C LEU A 49 19.33 13.15 21.52
N VAL A 50 19.19 11.82 21.47
CA VAL A 50 18.94 11.05 20.24
C VAL A 50 17.63 11.50 19.59
N ASP A 51 16.56 11.61 20.37
CA ASP A 51 15.26 12.09 19.89
C ASP A 51 15.37 13.50 19.28
N ALA A 52 16.10 14.40 19.93
CA ALA A 52 16.31 15.75 19.44
C ALA A 52 17.08 15.77 18.12
N VAL A 53 18.15 14.97 17.98
CA VAL A 53 18.93 14.90 16.73
C VAL A 53 18.07 14.35 15.58
N ILE A 54 17.39 13.21 15.77
CA ILE A 54 16.51 12.63 14.74
C ILE A 54 15.40 13.60 14.36
N GLY A 55 14.75 14.23 15.36
CA GLY A 55 13.67 15.19 15.14
C GLY A 55 14.14 16.39 14.31
N LEU A 56 15.31 16.96 14.64
CA LEU A 56 15.87 18.08 13.90
C LEU A 56 16.29 17.74 12.50
N GLU A 57 17.02 16.64 12.31
CA GLU A 57 17.42 16.19 10.99
C GLU A 57 16.20 15.92 10.11
N THR A 58 15.16 15.30 10.66
CA THR A 58 13.89 15.04 9.98
C THR A 58 13.17 16.34 9.59
N ASP A 59 13.07 17.30 10.52
CA ASP A 59 12.35 18.56 10.28
C ASP A 59 13.11 19.49 9.33
N LEU A 60 14.44 19.56 9.46
CA LEU A 60 15.31 20.36 8.59
C LEU A 60 15.38 19.78 7.19
N ASP A 61 15.55 18.46 7.06
CA ASP A 61 15.50 17.82 5.74
C ASP A 61 14.16 18.15 5.06
N ARG A 62 13.03 18.04 5.76
CA ARG A 62 11.72 18.33 5.14
C ARG A 62 11.49 19.80 4.78
N SER A 63 12.13 20.74 5.46
CA SER A 63 11.84 22.18 5.33
C SER A 63 12.87 22.97 4.53
N LEU A 64 14.13 22.53 4.52
CA LEU A 64 15.21 23.24 3.84
C LEU A 64 15.13 23.07 2.31
N PRO A 65 15.62 24.06 1.53
CA PRO A 65 15.75 23.93 0.09
C PRO A 65 16.59 22.71 -0.34
N PRO A 66 16.40 22.21 -1.57
CA PRO A 66 17.27 21.18 -2.14
C PRO A 66 18.76 21.52 -1.98
N GLY A 67 19.56 20.53 -1.59
CA GLY A 67 21.02 20.63 -1.44
C GLY A 67 21.50 21.34 -0.16
N ALA A 68 20.61 21.89 0.67
CA ALA A 68 21.02 22.57 1.89
C ALA A 68 21.32 21.60 3.05
N MET A 69 20.59 20.49 3.15
CA MET A 69 20.79 19.51 4.21
C MET A 69 21.94 18.55 3.88
N TYR A 70 22.79 18.25 4.86
CA TYR A 70 23.85 17.25 4.68
C TYR A 70 23.28 15.83 4.55
N ALA A 71 24.08 14.90 4.00
CA ALA A 71 23.76 13.48 4.00
C ALA A 71 23.66 12.95 5.43
N ILE A 72 22.44 12.62 5.89
CA ILE A 72 22.22 12.02 7.21
C ILE A 72 22.98 10.69 7.24
N PRO A 73 23.88 10.46 8.22
CA PRO A 73 24.73 9.26 8.22
C PRO A 73 23.94 7.95 8.08
N ALA A 74 22.75 7.89 8.66
CA ALA A 74 21.88 6.71 8.60
C ALA A 74 21.49 6.26 7.21
N ALA A 75 21.58 7.15 6.20
CA ALA A 75 21.30 6.80 4.83
C ALA A 75 22.17 5.63 4.31
N ALA A 76 23.42 5.53 4.78
CA ALA A 76 24.33 4.44 4.42
C ALA A 76 23.83 3.07 4.89
N GLU A 77 23.14 3.05 6.04
CA GLU A 77 22.51 1.86 6.61
C GLU A 77 21.11 1.62 6.01
N TYR A 78 20.28 2.67 5.94
CA TYR A 78 18.97 2.63 5.31
C TYR A 78 18.54 4.04 4.84
N PRO A 79 18.06 4.22 3.60
CA PRO A 79 17.65 3.21 2.61
C PRO A 79 18.79 2.45 1.90
N GLY A 80 20.05 2.83 2.12
CA GLY A 80 21.22 2.09 1.68
C GLY A 80 22.27 2.99 1.04
N ALA A 81 23.53 2.55 1.13
CA ALA A 81 24.66 3.26 0.55
C ALA A 81 24.61 3.28 -0.98
N VAL A 82 25.12 4.39 -1.54
CA VAL A 82 25.42 4.54 -2.96
C VAL A 82 26.95 4.42 -3.11
N PRO A 83 27.47 3.60 -4.04
CA PRO A 83 28.91 3.53 -4.28
C PRO A 83 29.50 4.89 -4.63
N GLU A 84 30.66 5.23 -4.07
CA GLU A 84 31.31 6.54 -4.26
C GLU A 84 31.64 6.78 -5.75
N GLU A 85 32.07 5.73 -6.44
CA GLU A 85 32.42 5.72 -7.85
C GLU A 85 31.21 5.64 -8.80
N ALA A 86 29.99 5.53 -8.27
CA ALA A 86 28.80 5.46 -9.11
C ALA A 86 28.60 6.76 -9.91
N GLU A 87 28.57 6.64 -11.23
CA GLU A 87 28.35 7.78 -12.12
C GLU A 87 27.03 8.51 -11.79
N ARG A 88 27.10 9.84 -11.69
CA ARG A 88 25.91 10.69 -11.63
C ARG A 88 25.39 10.90 -13.05
N ALA A 89 24.33 10.18 -13.39
CA ALA A 89 23.85 10.09 -14.76
C ALA A 89 22.91 11.24 -15.12
N ALA A 90 22.79 11.51 -16.42
CA ALA A 90 21.66 12.23 -17.00
C ALA A 90 20.75 11.20 -17.68
N VAL A 91 19.51 11.06 -17.20
CA VAL A 91 18.54 10.08 -17.71
C VAL A 91 17.37 10.82 -18.33
N THR A 92 17.14 10.59 -19.62
CA THR A 92 15.93 11.03 -20.31
C THR A 92 15.00 9.84 -20.51
N LEU A 93 13.76 10.00 -20.09
CA LEU A 93 12.74 8.95 -20.15
C LEU A 93 11.39 9.50 -20.56
N SER A 94 10.55 8.60 -21.05
CA SER A 94 9.17 8.85 -21.43
C SER A 94 8.25 8.28 -20.35
N ILE A 95 7.36 9.10 -19.80
CA ILE A 95 6.36 8.65 -18.82
C ILE A 95 4.93 8.88 -19.30
N ASP A 96 4.00 7.98 -18.94
CA ASP A 96 2.57 8.18 -19.15
C ASP A 96 2.05 9.29 -18.22
N GLY A 97 1.63 10.41 -18.82
CA GLY A 97 1.11 11.59 -18.15
C GLY A 97 -0.37 11.52 -17.78
N LYS A 98 -1.03 10.38 -18.03
CA LYS A 98 -2.45 10.18 -17.70
C LYS A 98 -2.66 9.67 -16.29
N TYR A 99 -3.69 10.21 -15.65
CA TYR A 99 -4.27 9.75 -14.40
C TYR A 99 -5.45 8.83 -14.68
N ARG A 100 -5.35 7.59 -14.22
CA ARG A 100 -6.37 6.55 -14.24
C ARG A 100 -7.00 6.31 -12.87
N GLY A 101 -6.31 6.67 -11.78
CA GLY A 101 -6.81 6.58 -10.39
C GLY A 101 -7.16 5.17 -9.93
N TRP A 102 -8.05 5.06 -8.95
CA TRP A 102 -8.77 3.83 -8.62
C TRP A 102 -10.27 4.03 -8.74
N LEU A 103 -11.00 2.92 -8.67
CA LEU A 103 -12.44 2.96 -8.49
C LEU A 103 -12.78 3.76 -7.22
N ARG A 104 -13.77 4.65 -7.34
CA ARG A 104 -14.11 5.64 -6.32
C ARG A 104 -14.59 4.98 -5.02
N GLY A 105 -14.26 5.60 -3.89
CA GLY A 105 -14.77 5.21 -2.56
C GLY A 105 -13.95 4.15 -1.83
N ARG A 106 -12.83 3.69 -2.40
CA ARG A 106 -11.93 2.73 -1.76
C ARG A 106 -10.80 3.46 -1.04
N GLY A 107 -11.09 3.86 0.19
CA GLY A 107 -10.20 4.69 1.01
C GLY A 107 -8.83 4.06 1.21
N ALA A 108 -8.78 2.80 1.65
CA ALA A 108 -7.54 2.06 1.86
C ALA A 108 -6.71 1.96 0.57
N GLY A 109 -7.36 1.69 -0.56
CA GLY A 109 -6.71 1.65 -1.88
C GLY A 109 -6.29 3.00 -2.44
N GLY A 110 -6.43 4.09 -1.69
CA GLY A 110 -5.97 5.42 -2.11
C GLY A 110 -6.61 5.88 -3.42
N TRP A 111 -7.92 5.74 -3.57
CA TRP A 111 -8.59 5.90 -4.87
C TRP A 111 -8.36 7.25 -5.57
N ALA A 112 -8.11 8.31 -4.80
CA ALA A 112 -7.82 9.66 -5.27
C ALA A 112 -6.33 10.03 -5.19
N ALA A 113 -5.45 9.09 -4.83
CA ALA A 113 -4.01 9.34 -4.70
C ALA A 113 -3.39 9.63 -6.07
N LYS A 114 -2.43 10.56 -6.12
CA LYS A 114 -1.60 10.82 -7.30
C LYS A 114 -0.84 9.55 -7.69
N GLU A 115 -0.70 9.30 -8.99
CA GLU A 115 -0.05 8.08 -9.45
C GLU A 115 1.46 8.20 -9.43
N MET A 116 2.15 7.14 -9.03
CA MET A 116 3.60 7.14 -8.87
C MET A 116 4.26 6.50 -10.10
N ARG A 117 4.97 7.29 -10.92
CA ARG A 117 5.72 6.80 -12.10
C ARG A 117 7.20 6.61 -11.76
N PRO A 118 7.73 5.38 -11.89
CA PRO A 118 9.14 5.10 -11.63
C PRO A 118 10.02 5.80 -12.68
N THR A 119 11.26 6.14 -12.30
CA THR A 119 12.18 6.85 -13.20
C THR A 119 13.48 6.11 -13.49
N GLY A 120 13.83 5.09 -12.69
CA GLY A 120 15.12 4.41 -12.79
C GLY A 120 16.29 5.25 -12.29
N VAL A 121 16.02 6.30 -11.51
CA VAL A 121 17.03 7.15 -10.87
C VAL A 121 16.90 7.07 -9.35
N TYR A 122 18.02 7.03 -8.66
CA TYR A 122 18.12 7.12 -7.21
C TYR A 122 18.93 8.37 -6.84
N ALA A 123 18.37 9.28 -6.06
CA ALA A 123 19.10 10.41 -5.53
C ALA A 123 20.00 9.94 -4.39
N ALA A 124 21.30 10.20 -4.49
CA ALA A 124 22.22 9.93 -3.40
C ALA A 124 21.91 10.84 -2.20
N PRO A 125 22.20 10.40 -0.96
CA PRO A 125 21.86 11.16 0.24
C PRO A 125 22.41 12.59 0.22
N GLY A 126 21.54 13.58 0.41
CA GLY A 126 21.88 15.01 0.42
C GLY A 126 22.13 15.64 -0.96
N GLU A 127 22.32 14.85 -2.01
CA GLU A 127 22.63 15.37 -3.34
C GLU A 127 21.38 15.87 -4.08
N VAL A 128 21.59 16.90 -4.92
CA VAL A 128 20.53 17.48 -5.76
C VAL A 128 20.40 16.69 -7.05
N VAL A 129 19.16 16.34 -7.39
CA VAL A 129 18.75 15.98 -8.75
C VAL A 129 17.98 17.14 -9.37
N LYS A 130 18.21 17.38 -10.65
CA LYS A 130 17.53 18.41 -11.42
C LYS A 130 16.60 17.75 -12.44
N VAL A 131 15.30 17.96 -12.27
CA VAL A 131 14.26 17.38 -13.12
C VAL A 131 13.74 18.44 -14.07
N THR A 132 13.91 18.20 -15.36
CA THR A 132 13.37 19.02 -16.45
C THR A 132 12.16 18.33 -17.04
N VAL A 133 11.03 19.05 -17.08
CA VAL A 133 9.74 18.58 -17.61
C VAL A 133 9.30 19.39 -18.83
N PRO A 134 8.28 18.97 -19.60
CA PRO A 134 7.65 19.82 -20.60
C PRO A 134 7.01 21.06 -19.96
N ALA A 135 7.09 22.23 -20.60
CA ALA A 135 6.55 23.47 -20.03
C ALA A 135 5.04 23.39 -19.71
N ARG A 136 4.30 22.56 -20.45
CA ARG A 136 2.84 22.36 -20.29
C ARG A 136 2.42 21.68 -18.98
N VAL A 137 3.34 21.12 -18.19
CA VAL A 137 3.01 20.47 -16.91
C VAL A 137 3.48 21.28 -15.69
N ALA A 138 4.19 22.39 -15.91
CA ALA A 138 4.64 23.26 -14.85
C ALA A 138 3.45 23.98 -14.20
N GLY A 139 3.32 23.88 -12.88
CA GLY A 139 2.20 24.45 -12.12
C GLY A 139 0.93 23.57 -12.12
N GLU A 140 0.92 22.44 -12.83
CA GLU A 140 -0.26 21.58 -13.02
C GLU A 140 -0.43 20.53 -11.92
N GLY A 141 0.33 20.66 -10.82
CA GLY A 141 0.21 19.78 -9.65
C GLY A 141 1.05 18.50 -9.68
N PHE A 142 1.93 18.34 -10.68
CA PHE A 142 2.94 17.28 -10.69
C PHE A 142 3.95 17.45 -9.55
N GLU A 143 4.54 16.35 -9.08
CA GLU A 143 5.57 16.38 -8.04
C GLU A 143 6.75 15.49 -8.41
N VAL A 144 7.95 15.94 -8.08
CA VAL A 144 9.13 15.09 -7.97
C VAL A 144 9.16 14.54 -6.54
N VAL A 145 9.32 13.23 -6.39
CA VAL A 145 9.34 12.56 -5.09
C VAL A 145 10.63 11.78 -4.94
N ILE A 146 11.31 11.92 -3.80
CA ILE A 146 12.52 11.17 -3.46
C ILE A 146 12.23 10.35 -2.21
N GLY A 147 12.33 9.02 -2.33
CA GLY A 147 12.02 8.05 -1.27
C GLY A 147 10.79 7.20 -1.61
N ALA A 148 10.88 5.89 -1.38
CA ALA A 148 9.89 4.92 -1.87
C ALA A 148 8.58 4.87 -1.06
N TYR A 149 8.59 5.35 0.19
CA TYR A 149 7.49 5.17 1.14
C TYR A 149 7.21 6.43 1.98
N ASN A 150 5.93 6.77 2.11
CA ASN A 150 5.46 7.96 2.82
C ASN A 150 5.00 7.68 4.27
N GLY A 151 5.02 6.44 4.72
CA GLY A 151 4.59 6.08 6.08
C GLY A 151 5.59 6.51 7.15
N GLY A 152 5.13 7.38 8.04
CA GLY A 152 5.88 7.82 9.23
C GLY A 152 5.97 6.73 10.31
N LEU A 153 6.90 6.90 11.25
CA LEU A 153 7.02 6.02 12.43
C LEU A 153 6.62 6.70 13.74
N ASP A 154 5.98 7.88 13.69
CA ASP A 154 5.64 8.66 14.90
C ASP A 154 4.70 7.91 15.85
N ASN A 155 3.95 6.93 15.32
CA ASN A 155 3.04 6.04 16.05
C ASN A 155 3.69 4.72 16.50
N ARG A 156 4.97 4.50 16.23
CA ARG A 156 5.71 3.31 16.64
C ARG A 156 6.45 3.56 17.94
N ASP A 157 6.50 2.53 18.77
CA ASP A 157 7.27 2.44 20.01
C ASP A 157 8.76 2.16 19.78
N ARG A 158 9.13 1.72 18.58
CA ARG A 158 10.52 1.47 18.16
C ARG A 158 10.73 1.88 16.71
N TRP A 159 11.85 2.53 16.42
CA TRP A 159 12.28 2.93 15.08
C TRP A 159 13.45 2.07 14.63
N GLN A 160 13.27 1.33 13.54
CA GLN A 160 14.28 0.48 12.88
C GLN A 160 14.85 1.16 11.63
N ARG A 161 14.43 2.41 11.37
CA ARG A 161 14.92 3.34 10.34
C ARG A 161 14.57 4.76 10.77
N TYR A 162 15.04 5.77 10.04
CA TYR A 162 14.58 7.14 10.25
C TYR A 162 13.05 7.26 10.04
N PRO A 163 12.36 8.10 10.83
CA PRO A 163 10.90 8.12 10.88
C PRO A 163 10.25 8.63 9.58
N LYS A 164 10.90 9.54 8.84
CA LYS A 164 10.42 10.05 7.55
C LYS A 164 11.46 9.79 6.47
N LEU A 165 11.11 9.04 5.42
CA LEU A 165 12.02 8.69 4.33
C LEU A 165 11.78 9.46 3.04
N GLN A 166 10.60 10.08 2.89
CA GLN A 166 10.16 10.64 1.62
C GLN A 166 10.03 12.15 1.69
N ARG A 167 10.50 12.80 0.62
CA ARG A 167 10.27 14.21 0.32
C ARG A 167 9.61 14.36 -1.04
N ASN A 168 8.77 15.38 -1.17
CA ASN A 168 8.09 15.73 -2.42
C ASN A 168 8.27 17.21 -2.73
N PHE A 169 8.44 17.52 -4.01
CA PHE A 169 8.72 18.85 -4.55
C PHE A 169 7.73 19.15 -5.67
N PRO A 170 6.88 20.19 -5.53
CA PRO A 170 5.99 20.59 -6.59
C PRO A 170 6.75 21.02 -7.85
N VAL A 171 6.28 20.56 -9.00
CA VAL A 171 6.81 20.98 -10.30
C VAL A 171 6.20 22.35 -10.65
N ALA A 172 6.74 23.40 -10.04
CA ALA A 172 6.25 24.77 -10.22
C ALA A 172 6.77 25.45 -11.50
N SER A 173 7.86 24.94 -12.08
CA SER A 173 8.48 25.46 -13.28
C SER A 173 9.01 24.32 -14.16
N ARG A 174 9.54 24.65 -15.35
CA ARG A 174 10.14 23.67 -16.27
C ARG A 174 11.26 22.86 -15.62
N VAL A 175 11.98 23.45 -14.66
CA VAL A 175 13.07 22.81 -13.93
C VAL A 175 12.73 22.79 -12.44
N THR A 176 12.86 21.62 -11.83
CA THR A 176 12.70 21.42 -10.39
C THR A 176 13.96 20.79 -9.83
N GLU A 177 14.60 21.46 -8.88
CA GLU A 177 15.66 20.85 -8.07
C GLU A 177 15.02 20.13 -6.89
N ALA A 178 15.55 18.96 -6.55
CA ALA A 178 15.06 18.12 -5.47
C ALA A 178 16.23 17.40 -4.80
N SER A 179 16.18 17.26 -3.48
CA SER A 179 17.13 16.44 -2.73
C SER A 179 16.45 15.78 -1.54
N ASN A 180 17.09 14.78 -0.94
CA ASN A 180 16.65 14.17 0.31
C ASN A 180 17.89 13.75 1.08
N ALA A 181 18.01 14.17 2.34
CA ALA A 181 19.17 13.89 3.17
C ALA A 181 19.41 12.39 3.43
N LEU A 182 18.37 11.56 3.27
CA LEU A 182 18.46 10.09 3.30
C LEU A 182 18.59 9.45 1.90
N GLY A 183 18.44 10.23 0.83
CA GLY A 183 18.39 9.72 -0.54
C GLY A 183 17.11 8.94 -0.84
N GLY A 184 17.07 8.26 -1.98
CA GLY A 184 15.95 7.40 -2.34
C GLY A 184 15.64 7.35 -3.83
N LEU A 185 14.76 6.44 -4.22
CA LEU A 185 14.20 6.38 -5.58
C LEU A 185 13.53 7.71 -5.94
N VAL A 186 13.81 8.19 -7.15
CA VAL A 186 13.15 9.36 -7.75
C VAL A 186 11.90 8.89 -8.50
N THR A 187 10.75 9.47 -8.20
CA THR A 187 9.45 9.13 -8.80
C THR A 187 8.77 10.43 -9.23
N ILE A 188 8.02 10.39 -10.34
CA ILE A 188 7.15 11.50 -10.74
C ILE A 188 5.71 11.18 -10.35
N ARG A 189 5.07 12.06 -9.58
CA ARG A 189 3.65 11.93 -9.24
C ARG A 189 2.76 12.64 -10.24
N ILE A 190 1.83 11.89 -10.82
CA ILE A 190 0.84 12.38 -11.77
C ILE A 190 -0.39 12.87 -10.98
N PRO A 191 -0.78 14.15 -11.12
CA PRO A 191 -1.91 14.70 -10.38
C PRO A 191 -3.23 14.07 -10.83
N ARG A 192 -4.23 14.14 -9.97
CA ARG A 192 -5.58 13.65 -10.27
C ARG A 192 -6.11 14.37 -11.51
N GLU A 193 -6.84 13.64 -12.35
CA GLU A 193 -7.50 14.16 -13.56
C GLU A 193 -6.53 14.63 -14.66
N ALA A 194 -5.21 14.42 -14.48
CA ALA A 194 -4.24 14.68 -15.54
C ALA A 194 -4.54 13.82 -16.77
N ASP A 195 -4.59 14.44 -17.94
CA ASP A 195 -4.76 13.77 -19.22
C ASP A 195 -3.74 14.31 -20.21
N TYR A 196 -2.47 13.98 -19.94
CA TYR A 196 -1.38 14.30 -20.84
C TYR A 196 -0.95 13.03 -21.55
N ASP A 197 -0.67 13.13 -22.85
CA ASP A 197 0.12 12.12 -23.55
C ASP A 197 1.51 11.98 -22.90
N SER A 198 2.30 11.08 -23.47
CA SER A 198 3.69 10.86 -23.09
C SER A 198 4.46 12.17 -22.78
N LEU A 199 5.06 12.20 -21.59
CA LEU A 199 5.90 13.30 -21.10
C LEU A 199 7.36 12.86 -21.18
N GLU A 200 8.17 13.60 -21.95
CA GLU A 200 9.62 13.46 -21.91
C GLU A 200 10.17 14.21 -20.69
N ILE A 201 10.85 13.48 -19.81
CA ILE A 201 11.45 14.02 -18.59
C ILE A 201 12.93 13.73 -18.63
N THR A 202 13.74 14.73 -18.26
CA THR A 202 15.18 14.57 -18.09
C THR A 202 15.55 14.80 -16.63
N ILE A 203 16.26 13.85 -16.04
CA ILE A 203 16.76 13.92 -14.67
C ILE A 203 18.28 13.97 -14.75
N GLU A 204 18.86 15.08 -14.32
CA GLU A 204 20.31 15.28 -14.24
C GLU A 204 20.75 15.10 -12.78
N GLY A 205 21.77 14.26 -12.57
CA GLY A 205 22.24 13.87 -11.25
C GLY A 205 21.61 12.57 -10.74
N GLY A 206 22.05 12.12 -9.57
CA GLY A 206 21.66 10.83 -9.02
C GLY A 206 22.28 9.64 -9.76
N VAL A 207 22.10 8.45 -9.22
CA VAL A 207 22.67 7.21 -9.77
C VAL A 207 21.60 6.38 -10.46
N ARG A 208 22.02 5.63 -11.48
CA ARG A 208 21.12 4.70 -12.18
C ARG A 208 20.62 3.63 -11.19
N ALA A 209 19.32 3.43 -11.17
CA ALA A 209 18.64 2.39 -10.41
C ALA A 209 18.08 1.32 -11.34
N PRO A 210 18.12 0.03 -10.97
CA PRO A 210 17.49 -1.01 -11.76
C PRO A 210 15.99 -0.75 -11.90
N LEU A 211 15.54 -0.50 -13.13
CA LEU A 211 14.13 -0.37 -13.47
C LEU A 211 13.82 -1.29 -14.65
N PHE A 212 12.91 -2.22 -14.44
CA PHE A 212 12.30 -3.00 -15.51
C PHE A 212 10.89 -2.47 -15.76
N VAL A 213 10.57 -2.12 -17.01
CA VAL A 213 9.24 -1.72 -17.45
C VAL A 213 8.77 -2.72 -18.49
N GLU A 214 7.68 -3.42 -18.19
CA GLU A 214 7.07 -4.42 -19.07
C GLU A 214 6.79 -3.83 -20.45
N GLY A 215 7.17 -4.56 -21.50
CA GLY A 215 7.01 -4.15 -22.89
C GLY A 215 7.91 -3.00 -23.36
N GLN A 216 8.73 -2.40 -22.49
CA GLN A 216 9.66 -1.31 -22.85
C GLN A 216 11.13 -1.68 -22.62
N THR A 217 11.44 -2.36 -21.50
CA THR A 217 12.81 -2.73 -21.19
C THR A 217 13.25 -3.93 -22.03
N ASP A 218 14.38 -3.80 -22.74
CA ASP A 218 14.95 -4.92 -23.49
C ASP A 218 15.43 -6.05 -22.54
N PRO A 219 14.95 -7.30 -22.70
CA PRO A 219 15.30 -8.39 -21.79
C PRO A 219 16.80 -8.74 -21.75
N LYS A 220 17.55 -8.49 -22.85
CA LYS A 220 18.99 -8.73 -22.88
C LYS A 220 19.72 -7.63 -22.10
N ALA A 221 19.39 -6.36 -22.32
CA ALA A 221 19.90 -5.23 -21.56
C ALA A 221 19.58 -5.38 -20.06
N TRP A 222 18.40 -5.88 -19.72
CA TRP A 222 18.05 -6.21 -18.33
C TRP A 222 19.08 -7.16 -17.69
N LYS A 223 19.35 -8.30 -18.34
CA LYS A 223 20.25 -9.33 -17.82
C LYS A 223 21.71 -8.88 -17.77
N ASP A 224 22.13 -8.18 -18.81
CA ASP A 224 23.54 -7.84 -19.03
C ASP A 224 23.96 -6.60 -18.24
N GLU A 225 23.08 -5.60 -18.09
CA GLU A 225 23.41 -4.27 -17.58
C GLU A 225 22.43 -3.77 -16.51
N ILE A 226 21.14 -3.58 -16.83
CA ILE A 226 20.21 -2.76 -16.01
C ILE A 226 20.04 -3.33 -14.60
N ARG A 227 19.90 -4.66 -14.46
CA ARG A 227 19.77 -5.30 -13.14
C ARG A 227 21.01 -5.16 -12.26
N LYS A 228 22.13 -4.67 -12.80
CA LYS A 228 23.42 -4.46 -12.11
C LYS A 228 23.69 -2.99 -11.79
N TYR A 229 22.80 -2.06 -12.13
CA TYR A 229 22.96 -0.64 -11.82
C TYR A 229 23.14 -0.36 -10.32
N PRO A 230 24.00 0.59 -9.93
CA PRO A 230 24.59 0.63 -8.59
C PRO A 230 23.63 1.01 -7.45
N ALA A 231 22.45 1.57 -7.74
CA ALA A 231 21.54 1.98 -6.68
C ALA A 231 21.11 0.84 -5.75
N PRO A 232 20.89 1.12 -4.45
CA PRO A 232 20.48 0.12 -3.45
C PRO A 232 19.03 -0.33 -3.62
N TRP A 233 18.22 0.40 -4.39
CA TRP A 233 16.82 0.10 -4.65
C TRP A 233 16.52 -0.05 -6.14
N ALA A 234 15.52 -0.87 -6.42
CA ALA A 234 15.04 -1.19 -7.76
C ALA A 234 13.52 -1.11 -7.84
N GLU A 235 13.02 -1.02 -9.08
CA GLU A 235 11.60 -1.09 -9.38
C GLU A 235 11.31 -2.06 -10.53
N LEU A 236 10.23 -2.84 -10.42
CA LEU A 236 9.64 -3.62 -11.51
C LEU A 236 8.24 -3.06 -11.79
N ALA A 237 8.00 -2.56 -12.99
CA ALA A 237 6.75 -1.92 -13.37
C ALA A 237 6.04 -2.72 -14.47
N GLY A 238 4.93 -3.35 -14.11
CA GLY A 238 4.04 -4.04 -15.04
C GLY A 238 2.73 -3.30 -15.25
N LYS A 239 1.81 -3.94 -15.97
CA LYS A 239 0.49 -3.39 -16.28
C LYS A 239 -0.39 -3.19 -15.04
N ARG A 240 -0.39 -4.15 -14.10
CA ARG A 240 -1.26 -4.11 -12.90
C ARG A 240 -0.54 -3.75 -11.62
N ILE A 241 0.78 -3.94 -11.54
CA ILE A 241 1.55 -3.68 -10.32
C ILE A 241 2.88 -2.99 -10.59
N ILE A 242 3.32 -2.19 -9.63
CA ILE A 242 4.70 -1.70 -9.51
C ILE A 242 5.27 -2.18 -8.18
N LEU A 243 6.40 -2.88 -8.22
CA LEU A 243 7.13 -3.32 -7.02
C LEU A 243 8.33 -2.41 -6.81
N ALA A 244 8.48 -1.84 -5.60
CA ALA A 244 9.67 -1.10 -5.18
C ALA A 244 10.37 -1.86 -4.04
N LEU A 245 11.62 -2.25 -4.25
CA LEU A 245 12.32 -3.20 -3.37
C LEU A 245 13.84 -3.06 -3.42
N PRO A 246 14.59 -3.59 -2.43
CA PRO A 246 16.05 -3.56 -2.45
C PRO A 246 16.65 -4.27 -3.66
N SER A 247 17.62 -3.65 -4.32
CA SER A 247 18.21 -4.12 -5.58
C SER A 247 18.81 -5.52 -5.47
N GLU A 248 19.22 -5.95 -4.27
CA GLU A 248 19.77 -7.30 -4.03
C GLU A 248 18.83 -8.42 -4.49
N HIS A 249 17.51 -8.25 -4.34
CA HIS A 249 16.52 -9.24 -4.75
C HIS A 249 16.31 -9.31 -6.27
N ILE A 250 16.71 -8.28 -7.04
CA ILE A 250 16.60 -8.28 -8.51
C ILE A 250 17.91 -8.63 -9.21
N ARG A 251 19.08 -8.59 -8.53
CA ARG A 251 20.39 -8.77 -9.19
C ARG A 251 20.46 -10.07 -9.99
N ASN A 252 19.81 -11.11 -9.47
CA ASN A 252 19.75 -12.43 -10.06
C ASN A 252 18.43 -12.74 -10.79
N LEU A 253 17.45 -11.82 -10.77
CA LEU A 253 16.19 -12.00 -11.47
C LEU A 253 16.42 -11.91 -12.98
N GLY A 254 16.30 -13.05 -13.66
CA GLY A 254 16.57 -13.14 -15.10
C GLY A 254 15.39 -12.72 -15.98
N ASP A 255 14.17 -12.92 -15.51
CA ASP A 255 12.95 -12.83 -16.32
C ASP A 255 11.82 -12.16 -15.52
N PRO A 256 11.85 -10.81 -15.40
CA PRO A 256 10.83 -10.07 -14.65
C PRO A 256 9.42 -10.17 -15.26
N ASP A 257 9.31 -10.37 -16.59
CA ASP A 257 8.02 -10.51 -17.27
C ASP A 257 7.20 -11.66 -16.68
N LYS A 258 7.84 -12.79 -16.33
CA LYS A 258 7.13 -13.90 -15.67
C LYS A 258 6.58 -13.55 -14.31
N VAL A 259 7.28 -12.72 -13.54
CA VAL A 259 6.84 -12.27 -12.23
C VAL A 259 5.65 -11.33 -12.39
N LEU A 260 5.78 -10.35 -13.28
CA LEU A 260 4.75 -9.35 -13.55
C LEU A 260 3.47 -9.99 -14.13
N ALA A 261 3.60 -10.97 -15.01
CA ALA A 261 2.45 -11.72 -15.54
C ALA A 261 1.65 -12.42 -14.43
N VAL A 262 2.31 -13.02 -13.42
CA VAL A 262 1.60 -13.65 -12.29
C VAL A 262 0.89 -12.60 -11.43
N TRP A 263 1.53 -11.45 -11.18
CA TRP A 263 0.86 -10.35 -10.48
C TRP A 263 -0.34 -9.79 -11.24
N ASP A 264 -0.23 -9.67 -12.56
CA ASP A 264 -1.30 -9.23 -13.43
C ASP A 264 -2.48 -10.21 -13.37
N GLU A 265 -2.21 -11.52 -13.46
CA GLU A 265 -3.23 -12.57 -13.31
C GLU A 265 -3.92 -12.50 -11.93
N ILE A 266 -3.17 -12.32 -10.83
CA ILE A 266 -3.71 -12.21 -9.47
C ILE A 266 -4.66 -11.00 -9.37
N LEU A 267 -4.22 -9.83 -9.83
CA LEU A 267 -4.98 -8.59 -9.71
C LEU A 267 -6.19 -8.54 -10.65
N ASP A 268 -6.09 -9.12 -11.84
CA ASP A 268 -7.22 -9.30 -12.75
C ASP A 268 -8.24 -10.28 -12.15
N LYS A 269 -7.79 -11.39 -11.55
CA LYS A 269 -8.68 -12.32 -10.86
C LYS A 269 -9.35 -11.66 -9.65
N ALA A 270 -8.63 -10.88 -8.85
CA ALA A 270 -9.21 -10.12 -7.74
C ALA A 270 -10.31 -9.13 -8.20
N ALA A 271 -10.15 -8.55 -9.38
CA ALA A 271 -11.12 -7.63 -9.96
C ALA A 271 -12.41 -8.31 -10.41
N GLU A 272 -12.38 -9.61 -10.76
CA GLU A 272 -13.59 -10.41 -11.00
C GLU A 272 -14.49 -10.41 -9.75
N LEU A 273 -13.91 -10.64 -8.57
CA LEU A 273 -14.66 -10.57 -7.31
C LEU A 273 -15.18 -9.16 -7.07
N CYS A 274 -14.42 -8.11 -7.40
CA CYS A 274 -14.85 -6.71 -7.25
C CYS A 274 -15.97 -6.28 -8.22
N GLY A 275 -16.75 -7.22 -8.76
CA GLY A 275 -17.85 -6.93 -9.69
C GLY A 275 -17.41 -6.88 -11.16
N GLY A 276 -16.32 -7.57 -11.51
CA GLY A 276 -15.84 -7.65 -12.90
C GLY A 276 -15.27 -6.33 -13.42
N VAL A 277 -14.62 -5.56 -12.54
CA VAL A 277 -14.02 -4.26 -12.90
C VAL A 277 -12.92 -4.48 -13.94
N ASN A 278 -12.99 -3.77 -15.06
CA ASN A 278 -11.93 -3.80 -16.06
C ASN A 278 -10.70 -3.10 -15.51
N ARG A 279 -9.60 -3.85 -15.32
CA ARG A 279 -8.39 -3.29 -14.75
C ARG A 279 -7.65 -2.32 -15.66
N ASP A 280 -7.93 -2.32 -16.96
CA ASP A 280 -7.33 -1.39 -17.93
C ASP A 280 -7.72 0.07 -17.68
N ASP A 281 -8.87 0.29 -17.05
CA ASP A 281 -9.43 1.61 -16.80
C ASP A 281 -8.81 2.32 -15.59
N TYR A 282 -7.96 1.63 -14.81
CA TYR A 282 -7.36 2.20 -13.60
C TYR A 282 -5.86 1.93 -13.52
N ARG A 283 -5.19 2.66 -12.64
CA ARG A 283 -3.74 2.57 -12.48
C ARG A 283 -3.27 1.21 -11.99
N ALA A 284 -1.99 0.94 -12.19
CA ALA A 284 -1.30 -0.16 -11.52
C ALA A 284 -1.30 0.07 -10.00
N GLU A 285 -1.58 -0.98 -9.25
CA GLU A 285 -1.30 -1.05 -7.82
C GLU A 285 0.21 -0.88 -7.56
N ARG A 286 0.58 -0.53 -6.32
CA ARG A 286 2.00 -0.40 -5.95
C ARG A 286 2.26 -1.05 -4.62
N ILE A 287 3.37 -1.79 -4.52
CA ILE A 287 3.88 -2.35 -3.27
C ILE A 287 5.30 -1.85 -3.04
N VAL A 288 5.60 -1.50 -1.79
CA VAL A 288 6.95 -1.19 -1.33
C VAL A 288 7.37 -2.18 -0.25
N PHE A 289 8.55 -2.75 -0.41
CA PHE A 289 9.15 -3.63 0.60
C PHE A 289 10.06 -2.79 1.49
N GLU A 290 9.56 -2.43 2.66
CA GLU A 290 10.18 -1.55 3.64
C GLU A 290 10.78 -2.33 4.80
N ARG A 291 11.88 -1.83 5.37
CA ARG A 291 12.46 -2.38 6.60
C ARG A 291 11.46 -2.34 7.76
N GLN A 292 10.69 -1.25 7.86
CA GLN A 292 9.65 -1.09 8.86
C GLN A 292 8.44 -0.32 8.31
N PRO A 293 7.31 -0.99 8.09
CA PRO A 293 6.03 -0.33 7.79
C PRO A 293 5.55 0.56 8.94
N SER A 294 4.73 1.57 8.64
CA SER A 294 4.18 2.51 9.64
C SER A 294 3.16 1.87 10.58
N ALA A 295 2.53 0.77 10.15
CA ALA A 295 1.52 0.05 10.91
C ALA A 295 1.62 -1.46 10.63
N GLY A 296 1.25 -2.26 11.63
CA GLY A 296 1.17 -3.71 11.50
C GLY A 296 2.48 -4.38 11.06
N TYR A 297 2.33 -5.59 10.51
CA TYR A 297 3.38 -6.34 9.83
C TYR A 297 3.44 -5.99 8.33
N MET A 298 2.27 -5.90 7.70
CA MET A 298 2.00 -5.41 6.35
C MET A 298 0.76 -4.51 6.46
N HIS A 299 0.59 -3.55 5.55
CA HIS A 299 -0.66 -2.79 5.49
C HIS A 299 -0.99 -2.29 4.08
N SER A 300 -2.29 -2.13 3.84
CA SER A 300 -2.89 -1.65 2.60
C SER A 300 -2.63 -0.16 2.35
N GLY A 301 -2.81 0.26 1.10
CA GLY A 301 -2.43 1.60 0.69
C GLY A 301 -2.13 1.73 -0.79
N TYR A 302 -1.68 2.92 -1.15
CA TYR A 302 -0.99 3.19 -2.41
C TYR A 302 0.28 4.01 -2.11
N PRO A 303 1.41 3.34 -1.82
CA PRO A 303 1.64 1.89 -1.93
C PRO A 303 1.11 1.05 -0.76
N VAL A 304 0.86 -0.23 -1.00
CA VAL A 304 0.89 -1.30 0.02
C VAL A 304 2.30 -1.37 0.58
N ALA A 305 2.46 -1.51 1.90
CA ALA A 305 3.78 -1.66 2.52
C ALA A 305 3.95 -3.05 3.12
N ALA A 306 5.01 -3.73 2.73
CA ALA A 306 5.38 -5.06 3.19
C ALA A 306 6.79 -5.05 3.81
N PRO A 307 7.11 -5.96 4.74
CA PRO A 307 8.42 -6.02 5.34
C PRO A 307 9.46 -6.61 4.38
N GLN A 308 10.72 -6.18 4.53
CA GLN A 308 11.88 -6.76 3.84
C GLN A 308 12.30 -8.10 4.47
N ASP A 309 11.42 -9.11 4.41
CA ASP A 309 11.69 -10.47 4.87
C ASP A 309 11.44 -11.49 3.75
N LYS A 310 11.00 -12.71 4.08
CA LYS A 310 10.59 -13.70 3.08
C LYS A 310 9.56 -13.17 2.06
N SER A 311 8.80 -12.13 2.42
CA SER A 311 7.80 -11.50 1.57
C SER A 311 8.42 -10.91 0.29
N VAL A 312 9.54 -10.20 0.38
CA VAL A 312 10.18 -9.62 -0.82
C VAL A 312 10.74 -10.70 -1.73
N ALA A 313 11.31 -11.77 -1.17
CA ALA A 313 11.78 -12.92 -1.96
C ALA A 313 10.62 -13.60 -2.70
N GLN A 314 9.48 -13.81 -2.02
CA GLN A 314 8.30 -14.39 -2.65
C GLN A 314 7.71 -13.48 -3.74
N ALA A 315 7.71 -12.16 -3.54
CA ALA A 315 7.14 -11.20 -4.48
C ALA A 315 7.84 -11.15 -5.84
N VAL A 316 9.09 -11.63 -5.92
CA VAL A 316 9.86 -11.76 -7.15
C VAL A 316 10.05 -13.21 -7.61
N ASP A 317 9.35 -14.16 -6.98
CA ASP A 317 9.32 -15.57 -7.38
C ASP A 317 7.96 -15.90 -7.99
N ALA A 318 7.92 -15.89 -9.33
CA ALA A 318 6.73 -16.19 -10.11
C ALA A 318 6.12 -17.56 -9.77
N ARG A 319 6.95 -18.56 -9.48
CA ARG A 319 6.48 -19.91 -9.15
C ARG A 319 5.84 -19.91 -7.77
N ALA A 320 6.50 -19.33 -6.77
CA ALA A 320 5.96 -19.27 -5.42
C ALA A 320 4.64 -18.49 -5.36
N LEU A 321 4.53 -17.36 -6.07
CA LEU A 321 3.28 -16.60 -6.15
C LEU A 321 2.13 -17.41 -6.74
N ARG A 322 2.41 -18.17 -7.81
CA ARG A 322 1.39 -18.92 -8.55
C ARG A 322 1.00 -20.23 -7.89
N GLU A 323 1.96 -20.97 -7.34
CA GLU A 323 1.72 -22.31 -6.77
C GLU A 323 1.42 -22.26 -5.27
N GLU A 324 2.04 -21.36 -4.51
CA GLU A 324 1.89 -21.28 -3.05
C GLU A 324 0.85 -20.24 -2.64
N GLY A 325 0.82 -19.09 -3.34
CA GLY A 325 0.04 -17.93 -2.95
C GLY A 325 0.60 -17.22 -1.71
N ASN A 326 0.09 -16.02 -1.42
CA ASN A 326 0.44 -15.30 -0.20
C ASN A 326 -0.82 -14.64 0.37
N TRP A 327 -1.30 -15.16 1.50
CA TRP A 327 -2.49 -14.63 2.17
C TRP A 327 -2.35 -13.15 2.53
N GLY A 328 -1.16 -12.73 2.95
CA GLY A 328 -0.87 -11.32 3.29
C GLY A 328 -1.04 -10.40 2.10
N PHE A 329 -0.42 -10.71 0.95
CA PHE A 329 -0.61 -9.90 -0.26
C PHE A 329 -2.07 -9.82 -0.68
N PHE A 330 -2.78 -10.96 -0.66
CA PHE A 330 -4.19 -11.00 -1.02
C PHE A 330 -5.07 -10.23 -0.04
N HIS A 331 -4.72 -10.26 1.24
CA HIS A 331 -5.41 -9.54 2.31
C HIS A 331 -5.26 -8.02 2.15
N GLU A 332 -4.04 -7.52 1.90
CA GLU A 332 -3.82 -6.08 1.71
C GLU A 332 -4.46 -5.55 0.45
N TYR A 333 -4.37 -6.27 -0.67
CA TYR A 333 -5.11 -5.88 -1.85
C TYR A 333 -6.61 -6.07 -1.66
N GLY A 334 -7.07 -7.00 -0.83
CA GLY A 334 -8.45 -7.09 -0.38
C GLY A 334 -8.95 -5.81 0.29
N HIS A 335 -8.14 -5.20 1.16
CA HIS A 335 -8.45 -3.86 1.71
C HIS A 335 -8.56 -2.80 0.61
N ASN A 336 -7.71 -2.82 -0.41
CA ASN A 336 -7.81 -1.89 -1.55
C ASN A 336 -9.12 -2.01 -2.35
N HIS A 337 -9.86 -3.11 -2.18
CA HIS A 337 -11.19 -3.30 -2.78
C HIS A 337 -12.35 -2.96 -1.83
N GLN A 338 -12.09 -2.75 -0.53
CA GLN A 338 -13.13 -2.42 0.44
C GLN A 338 -13.78 -1.06 0.19
N HIS A 339 -15.08 -0.98 0.47
CA HIS A 339 -15.85 0.25 0.31
C HIS A 339 -16.82 0.49 1.47
N ASP A 340 -16.85 1.74 1.95
CA ASP A 340 -17.67 2.18 3.06
C ASP A 340 -19.18 1.92 2.93
N LEU A 341 -19.73 1.75 1.72
CA LEU A 341 -21.18 1.58 1.50
C LEU A 341 -21.72 0.23 1.98
N TRP A 342 -20.82 -0.74 2.18
CA TRP A 342 -21.14 -2.08 2.67
C TRP A 342 -20.25 -2.49 3.84
N SER A 343 -19.58 -1.54 4.48
CA SER A 343 -18.80 -1.79 5.69
C SER A 343 -19.73 -2.02 6.89
N LEU A 344 -19.95 -3.28 7.24
CA LEU A 344 -20.65 -3.67 8.47
C LEU A 344 -19.76 -3.42 9.71
N PRO A 345 -20.33 -3.30 10.92
CA PRO A 345 -19.53 -3.09 12.13
C PRO A 345 -18.52 -4.22 12.35
N GLY A 346 -17.31 -3.89 12.80
CA GLY A 346 -16.26 -4.90 13.08
C GLY A 346 -15.64 -5.56 11.84
N THR A 347 -15.98 -5.13 10.61
CA THR A 347 -15.57 -5.83 9.38
C THR A 347 -14.38 -5.26 8.61
N GLY A 348 -13.70 -4.25 9.16
CA GLY A 348 -12.50 -3.66 8.55
C GLY A 348 -11.45 -4.72 8.20
N GLU A 349 -11.20 -5.65 9.12
CA GLU A 349 -10.26 -6.78 8.96
C GLU A 349 -10.98 -8.09 8.56
N THR A 350 -12.24 -8.00 8.13
CA THR A 350 -13.06 -9.16 7.76
C THR A 350 -13.22 -9.25 6.25
N THR A 351 -13.78 -8.23 5.62
CA THR A 351 -14.23 -8.33 4.23
C THR A 351 -13.06 -8.29 3.23
N CYS A 352 -11.91 -7.74 3.62
CA CYS A 352 -10.66 -7.89 2.87
C CYS A 352 -10.28 -9.36 2.65
N ASN A 353 -10.54 -10.23 3.64
CA ASN A 353 -10.26 -11.67 3.55
C ASN A 353 -11.19 -12.42 2.58
N LEU A 354 -12.26 -11.80 2.06
CA LEU A 354 -13.02 -12.40 0.95
C LEU A 354 -12.14 -12.56 -0.28
N TRP A 355 -11.25 -11.59 -0.55
CA TRP A 355 -10.27 -11.69 -1.64
C TRP A 355 -9.20 -12.74 -1.38
N SER A 356 -8.70 -12.86 -0.14
CA SER A 356 -7.76 -13.92 0.23
C SER A 356 -8.36 -15.30 -0.02
N VAL A 357 -9.59 -15.55 0.45
CA VAL A 357 -10.28 -16.82 0.21
C VAL A 357 -10.51 -17.04 -1.29
N TYR A 358 -11.06 -16.05 -1.98
CA TYR A 358 -11.36 -16.14 -3.42
C TYR A 358 -10.11 -16.46 -4.26
N LEU A 359 -8.99 -15.79 -4.01
CA LEU A 359 -7.76 -16.03 -4.76
C LEU A 359 -7.15 -17.40 -4.45
N PHE A 360 -7.20 -17.87 -3.20
CA PHE A 360 -6.75 -19.23 -2.90
C PHE A 360 -7.59 -20.28 -3.63
N GLU A 361 -8.91 -20.12 -3.67
CA GLU A 361 -9.82 -21.08 -4.29
C GLU A 361 -9.83 -21.02 -5.82
N GLU A 362 -9.94 -19.82 -6.39
CA GLU A 362 -10.24 -19.61 -7.80
C GLU A 362 -8.99 -19.27 -8.65
N TYR A 363 -7.89 -18.83 -8.03
CA TYR A 363 -6.63 -18.59 -8.74
C TYR A 363 -5.61 -19.68 -8.46
N ILE A 364 -5.24 -19.85 -7.19
CA ILE A 364 -4.22 -20.81 -6.77
C ILE A 364 -4.74 -22.25 -6.93
N GLY A 365 -6.06 -22.45 -6.84
CA GLY A 365 -6.69 -23.77 -6.96
C GLY A 365 -6.47 -24.65 -5.74
N LYS A 366 -6.28 -24.05 -4.56
CA LYS A 366 -6.11 -24.73 -3.27
C LYS A 366 -7.31 -24.50 -2.38
N LYS A 367 -7.49 -25.38 -1.39
CA LYS A 367 -8.53 -25.17 -0.39
C LYS A 367 -8.16 -23.98 0.49
N ARG A 368 -9.14 -23.17 0.90
CA ARG A 368 -8.92 -22.00 1.77
C ARG A 368 -8.16 -22.34 3.07
N GLU A 369 -8.36 -23.54 3.61
CA GLU A 369 -7.70 -24.05 4.82
C GLU A 369 -6.18 -24.25 4.67
N GLU A 370 -5.68 -24.32 3.44
CA GLU A 370 -4.24 -24.34 3.12
C GLU A 370 -3.64 -22.93 3.13
N GLY A 371 -4.47 -21.90 2.93
CA GLY A 371 -4.03 -20.51 2.89
C GLY A 371 -3.86 -19.87 4.27
N HIS A 372 -4.73 -20.18 5.23
CA HIS A 372 -4.64 -19.63 6.58
C HIS A 372 -5.29 -20.54 7.64
N ASN A 373 -4.63 -20.67 8.80
CA ASN A 373 -5.10 -21.55 9.89
C ASN A 373 -6.49 -21.14 10.42
N ALA A 374 -6.80 -19.85 10.43
CA ALA A 374 -8.07 -19.37 10.96
C ALA A 374 -9.31 -19.84 10.16
N VAL A 375 -9.14 -20.25 8.90
CA VAL A 375 -10.23 -20.75 8.05
C VAL A 375 -10.26 -22.28 7.93
N ARG A 376 -9.49 -22.98 8.78
CA ARG A 376 -9.57 -24.44 8.89
C ARG A 376 -10.87 -24.87 9.58
N PRO A 377 -11.45 -26.03 9.21
CA PRO A 377 -12.77 -26.44 9.71
C PRO A 377 -12.91 -26.49 11.24
N LEU A 378 -11.86 -26.88 11.97
CA LEU A 378 -11.91 -26.97 13.43
C LEU A 378 -11.96 -25.58 14.06
N GLU A 379 -11.04 -24.70 13.67
CA GLU A 379 -10.90 -23.32 14.15
C GLU A 379 -12.18 -22.52 13.88
N ARG A 380 -12.76 -22.67 12.68
CA ARG A 380 -14.04 -22.05 12.31
C ARG A 380 -15.19 -22.54 13.20
N ARG A 381 -15.28 -23.85 13.43
CA ARG A 381 -16.32 -24.47 14.28
C ARG A 381 -16.20 -24.04 15.74
N GLU A 382 -15.00 -24.04 16.29
CA GLU A 382 -14.73 -23.61 17.67
C GLU A 382 -15.08 -22.13 17.87
N ARG A 383 -14.65 -21.28 16.94
CA ARG A 383 -14.96 -19.85 16.94
C ARG A 383 -16.45 -19.58 16.90
N MET A 384 -17.17 -20.25 16.00
CA MET A 384 -18.62 -20.15 15.91
C MET A 384 -19.29 -20.63 17.21
N ASN A 385 -18.91 -21.80 17.73
CA ASN A 385 -19.47 -22.32 18.98
C ASN A 385 -19.24 -21.35 20.16
N ALA A 386 -18.06 -20.74 20.25
CA ALA A 386 -17.76 -19.76 21.30
C ALA A 386 -18.70 -18.55 21.21
N TYR A 387 -18.85 -17.93 20.03
CA TYR A 387 -19.73 -16.78 19.82
C TYR A 387 -21.21 -17.07 20.12
N PHE A 388 -21.71 -18.24 19.69
CA PHE A 388 -23.10 -18.62 19.96
C PHE A 388 -23.34 -19.01 21.42
N SER A 389 -22.32 -19.51 22.12
CA SER A 389 -22.43 -19.89 23.54
C SER A 389 -22.24 -18.71 24.51
N SER A 390 -21.57 -17.64 24.08
CA SER A 390 -21.33 -16.41 24.86
C SER A 390 -22.51 -15.43 24.83
N GLY A 391 -23.65 -15.80 24.23
CA GLY A 391 -24.81 -14.91 24.10
C GLY A 391 -24.78 -14.01 22.87
N ARG A 392 -23.86 -14.24 21.91
CA ARG A 392 -23.79 -13.54 20.61
C ARG A 392 -23.61 -12.03 20.75
N ASN A 393 -22.61 -11.61 21.52
CA ASN A 393 -22.35 -10.18 21.73
C ASN A 393 -21.79 -9.55 20.44
N PHE A 394 -22.67 -8.96 19.63
CA PHE A 394 -22.32 -8.43 18.32
C PHE A 394 -21.26 -7.33 18.40
N ASP A 395 -21.44 -6.35 19.28
CA ASP A 395 -20.60 -5.14 19.31
C ASP A 395 -19.14 -5.42 19.70
N SER A 396 -18.89 -6.41 20.57
CA SER A 396 -17.53 -6.71 21.04
C SER A 396 -16.92 -8.00 20.50
N GLU A 397 -17.72 -8.95 20.01
CA GLU A 397 -17.22 -10.27 19.61
C GLU A 397 -17.38 -10.56 18.11
N TRP A 398 -18.31 -9.90 17.40
CA TRP A 398 -18.51 -10.11 15.97
C TRP A 398 -17.55 -9.24 15.15
N SER A 399 -16.32 -9.71 14.99
CA SER A 399 -15.28 -9.01 14.23
C SER A 399 -14.30 -9.98 13.57
N MET A 400 -13.46 -9.48 12.65
CA MET A 400 -12.42 -10.24 11.95
C MET A 400 -12.93 -11.60 11.45
N TRP A 401 -12.41 -12.68 12.04
CA TRP A 401 -12.70 -14.06 11.68
C TRP A 401 -14.11 -14.52 12.08
N VAL A 402 -14.66 -14.03 13.20
CA VAL A 402 -16.03 -14.37 13.63
C VAL A 402 -17.01 -13.82 12.60
N ALA A 403 -16.83 -12.56 12.23
CA ALA A 403 -17.64 -11.94 11.20
C ALA A 403 -17.46 -12.62 9.84
N LEU A 404 -16.23 -13.02 9.48
CA LEU A 404 -15.93 -13.71 8.22
C LEU A 404 -16.75 -15.01 8.08
N GLU A 405 -17.02 -15.73 9.17
CA GLU A 405 -17.86 -16.95 9.11
C GLU A 405 -19.24 -16.69 8.50
N ALA A 406 -19.88 -15.57 8.83
CA ALA A 406 -21.19 -15.25 8.29
C ALA A 406 -21.14 -15.08 6.76
N TYR A 407 -20.10 -14.43 6.24
CA TYR A 407 -19.90 -14.28 4.80
C TYR A 407 -19.57 -15.62 4.13
N LEU A 408 -18.68 -16.42 4.73
CA LEU A 408 -18.28 -17.72 4.18
C LEU A 408 -19.43 -18.72 4.15
N GLN A 409 -20.34 -18.69 5.14
CA GLN A 409 -21.54 -19.53 5.12
C GLN A 409 -22.49 -19.19 3.98
N VAL A 410 -22.64 -17.90 3.65
CA VAL A 410 -23.40 -17.47 2.46
C VAL A 410 -22.67 -17.91 1.19
N GLN A 411 -21.35 -17.71 1.13
CA GLN A 411 -20.54 -18.14 -0.02
C GLN A 411 -20.58 -19.66 -0.24
N GLU A 412 -20.54 -20.47 0.81
CA GLU A 412 -20.61 -21.94 0.73
C GLU A 412 -21.98 -22.40 0.22
N ALA A 413 -23.06 -21.69 0.57
CA ALA A 413 -24.42 -22.03 0.16
C ALA A 413 -24.79 -21.56 -1.25
N PHE A 414 -24.28 -20.40 -1.68
CA PHE A 414 -24.73 -19.72 -2.91
C PHE A 414 -23.61 -19.41 -3.91
N GLY A 415 -22.35 -19.70 -3.58
CA GLY A 415 -21.18 -19.42 -4.40
C GLY A 415 -20.73 -17.95 -4.39
N TRP A 416 -19.77 -17.62 -5.25
CA TRP A 416 -19.20 -16.27 -5.37
C TRP A 416 -20.04 -15.30 -6.22
N GLU A 417 -20.91 -15.82 -7.09
CA GLU A 417 -21.69 -14.99 -8.02
C GLU A 417 -22.61 -13.96 -7.35
N PRO A 418 -23.30 -14.25 -6.23
CA PRO A 418 -24.05 -13.22 -5.51
C PRO A 418 -23.16 -12.06 -5.02
N PHE A 419 -21.94 -12.34 -4.55
CA PHE A 419 -21.00 -11.31 -4.10
C PHE A 419 -20.57 -10.42 -5.26
N LYS A 420 -20.18 -11.02 -6.40
CA LYS A 420 -19.81 -10.27 -7.61
C LYS A 420 -20.94 -9.34 -8.05
N LYS A 421 -22.19 -9.81 -8.05
CA LYS A 421 -23.37 -9.00 -8.40
C LYS A 421 -23.57 -7.84 -7.42
N VAL A 422 -23.49 -8.09 -6.12
CA VAL A 422 -23.65 -7.05 -5.09
C VAL A 422 -22.56 -5.99 -5.22
N PHE A 423 -21.29 -6.40 -5.38
CA PHE A 423 -20.19 -5.46 -5.54
C PHE A 423 -20.31 -4.65 -6.85
N ALA A 424 -20.69 -5.28 -7.97
CA ALA A 424 -20.98 -4.58 -9.21
C ALA A 424 -22.10 -3.54 -9.04
N GLU A 425 -23.17 -3.89 -8.33
CA GLU A 425 -24.27 -2.97 -8.04
C GLU A 425 -23.79 -1.75 -7.24
N TYR A 426 -22.99 -1.96 -6.19
CA TYR A 426 -22.40 -0.87 -5.40
C TYR A 426 -21.45 0.01 -6.21
N ASN A 427 -20.67 -0.56 -7.14
CA ASN A 427 -19.74 0.19 -7.98
C ASN A 427 -20.45 1.23 -8.86
N THR A 428 -21.68 0.92 -9.26
CA THR A 428 -22.50 1.79 -10.12
C THR A 428 -23.56 2.60 -9.35
N LEU A 429 -23.63 2.45 -8.02
CA LEU A 429 -24.67 3.06 -7.20
C LEU A 429 -24.53 4.59 -7.17
N PRO A 430 -25.55 5.36 -7.60
CA PRO A 430 -25.49 6.82 -7.57
C PRO A 430 -25.33 7.35 -6.14
N GLU A 431 -24.54 8.41 -5.96
CA GLU A 431 -24.25 8.99 -4.63
C GLU A 431 -25.50 9.38 -3.83
N ARG A 432 -26.56 9.83 -4.51
CA ARG A 432 -27.84 10.17 -3.88
C ARG A 432 -28.54 8.97 -3.22
N GLU A 433 -28.18 7.74 -3.60
CA GLU A 433 -28.74 6.48 -3.10
C GLU A 433 -27.83 5.80 -2.08
N TRP A 434 -26.70 6.41 -1.74
CA TRP A 434 -25.76 5.84 -0.78
C TRP A 434 -26.38 5.76 0.62
N PRO A 435 -26.22 4.63 1.35
CA PRO A 435 -26.59 4.55 2.75
C PRO A 435 -25.77 5.56 3.57
N LYS A 436 -26.47 6.35 4.37
CA LYS A 436 -25.93 7.47 5.16
C LYS A 436 -25.69 7.08 6.62
N THR A 437 -26.44 6.10 7.12
CA THR A 437 -26.31 5.62 8.51
C THR A 437 -25.78 4.18 8.54
N GLN A 438 -25.24 3.74 9.68
CA GLN A 438 -24.81 2.35 9.84
C GLN A 438 -25.98 1.37 9.70
N GLN A 439 -27.17 1.72 10.23
CA GLN A 439 -28.37 0.89 10.08
C GLN A 439 -28.75 0.72 8.61
N GLU A 440 -28.69 1.79 7.81
CA GLU A 440 -28.94 1.71 6.37
C GLU A 440 -27.91 0.84 5.64
N LYS A 441 -26.63 0.87 6.04
CA LYS A 441 -25.59 -0.01 5.47
C LYS A 441 -25.89 -1.48 5.77
N ASN A 442 -26.24 -1.80 7.02
CA ASN A 442 -26.61 -3.15 7.42
C ASN A 442 -27.81 -3.66 6.61
N ASP A 443 -28.87 -2.86 6.55
CA ASP A 443 -30.10 -3.20 5.82
C ASP A 443 -29.82 -3.39 4.32
N GLN A 444 -29.10 -2.46 3.70
CA GLN A 444 -28.79 -2.52 2.27
C GLN A 444 -27.93 -3.73 1.91
N TRP A 445 -26.94 -4.09 2.74
CA TRP A 445 -26.14 -5.28 2.53
C TRP A 445 -27.03 -6.55 2.49
N VAL A 446 -27.89 -6.73 3.50
CA VAL A 446 -28.76 -7.91 3.58
C VAL A 446 -29.78 -7.94 2.45
N LEU A 447 -30.38 -6.79 2.10
CA LEU A 447 -31.34 -6.69 1.00
C LEU A 447 -30.72 -7.07 -0.34
N ARG A 448 -29.55 -6.49 -0.68
CA ARG A 448 -28.86 -6.72 -1.95
C ARG A 448 -28.37 -8.15 -2.07
N LEU A 449 -27.74 -8.67 -1.02
CA LEU A 449 -27.24 -10.05 -1.01
C LEU A 449 -28.38 -11.08 -1.07
N SER A 450 -29.49 -10.83 -0.37
CA SER A 450 -30.68 -11.69 -0.43
C SER A 450 -31.26 -11.76 -1.84
N ARG A 451 -31.40 -10.61 -2.51
CA ARG A 451 -31.86 -10.54 -3.90
C ARG A 451 -30.90 -11.26 -4.85
N ALA A 452 -29.60 -11.08 -4.66
CA ALA A 452 -28.58 -11.73 -5.48
C ALA A 452 -28.54 -13.26 -5.29
N CYS A 453 -28.85 -13.76 -4.08
CA CYS A 453 -28.98 -15.19 -3.77
C CYS A 453 -30.35 -15.78 -4.16
N GLY A 454 -31.35 -14.94 -4.43
CA GLY A 454 -32.74 -15.38 -4.64
C GLY A 454 -33.41 -15.97 -3.39
N LYS A 455 -32.91 -15.63 -2.20
CA LYS A 455 -33.36 -16.17 -0.91
C LYS A 455 -33.46 -15.04 0.12
N ASN A 456 -34.43 -15.12 1.02
CA ASN A 456 -34.50 -14.21 2.17
C ASN A 456 -33.45 -14.63 3.21
N LEU A 457 -32.38 -13.84 3.34
CA LEU A 457 -31.29 -14.06 4.30
C LEU A 457 -31.49 -13.32 5.62
N ALA A 458 -32.58 -12.56 5.81
CA ALA A 458 -32.78 -11.77 7.04
C ALA A 458 -32.76 -12.64 8.32
N PRO A 459 -33.39 -13.83 8.38
CA PRO A 459 -33.28 -14.69 9.56
C PRO A 459 -31.85 -15.12 9.86
N PHE A 460 -31.05 -15.40 8.82
CA PHE A 460 -29.64 -15.80 8.97
C PHE A 460 -28.79 -14.67 9.57
N TRP A 461 -28.92 -13.45 9.06
CA TRP A 461 -28.17 -12.30 9.58
C TRP A 461 -28.64 -11.88 10.98
N ALA A 462 -29.94 -11.99 11.27
CA ALA A 462 -30.48 -11.78 12.61
C ALA A 462 -29.98 -12.84 13.61
N ALA A 463 -29.77 -14.08 13.16
CA ALA A 463 -29.16 -15.13 13.97
C ALA A 463 -27.73 -14.77 14.40
N TRP A 464 -26.96 -14.12 13.53
CA TRP A 464 -25.66 -13.53 13.85
C TRP A 464 -25.74 -12.21 14.64
N ASN A 465 -26.92 -11.81 15.12
CA ASN A 465 -27.18 -10.56 15.85
C ASN A 465 -26.79 -9.27 15.10
N LEU A 466 -26.72 -9.30 13.77
CA LEU A 466 -26.57 -8.07 12.98
C LEU A 466 -27.81 -7.18 13.18
N PRO A 467 -27.66 -5.90 13.58
CA PRO A 467 -28.80 -5.01 13.72
C PRO A 467 -29.50 -4.75 12.38
N LEU A 468 -30.77 -5.15 12.27
CA LEU A 468 -31.61 -5.00 11.09
C LEU A 468 -32.91 -4.28 11.44
N SER A 469 -33.38 -3.41 10.56
CA SER A 469 -34.70 -2.80 10.73
C SER A 469 -35.83 -3.74 10.27
N GLU A 470 -37.06 -3.50 10.77
CA GLU A 470 -38.26 -4.25 10.34
C GLU A 470 -38.51 -4.17 8.83
N LYS A 471 -38.03 -3.09 8.19
CA LYS A 471 -38.12 -2.89 6.74
C LYS A 471 -37.43 -4.01 5.98
N VAL A 472 -36.31 -4.55 6.47
CA VAL A 472 -35.59 -5.66 5.81
C VAL A 472 -36.47 -6.90 5.72
N PHE A 473 -37.13 -7.27 6.83
CA PHE A 473 -38.03 -8.42 6.87
C PHE A 473 -39.25 -8.22 5.97
N THR A 474 -39.77 -7.00 5.91
CA THR A 474 -40.92 -6.65 5.07
C THR A 474 -40.55 -6.72 3.58
N GLU A 475 -39.43 -6.13 3.17
CA GLU A 475 -38.99 -6.11 1.77
C GLU A 475 -38.58 -7.49 1.24
N LEU A 476 -38.13 -8.39 2.11
CA LEU A 476 -37.72 -9.74 1.73
C LEU A 476 -38.81 -10.80 1.90
N ALA A 477 -40.01 -10.42 2.36
CA ALA A 477 -41.12 -11.35 2.59
C ALA A 477 -41.56 -12.10 1.32
N GLY A 478 -41.33 -11.53 0.14
CA GLY A 478 -41.63 -12.17 -1.16
C GLY A 478 -40.59 -13.18 -1.63
N LEU A 479 -39.41 -13.26 -1.01
CA LEU A 479 -38.39 -14.24 -1.33
C LEU A 479 -38.52 -15.49 -0.46
N PRO A 480 -38.26 -16.70 -1.00
CA PRO A 480 -38.26 -17.91 -0.18
C PRO A 480 -37.21 -17.81 0.94
N ALA A 481 -37.61 -18.12 2.16
CA ALA A 481 -36.71 -18.12 3.32
C ALA A 481 -35.61 -19.18 3.17
N TRP A 482 -34.41 -18.85 3.66
CA TRP A 482 -33.33 -19.82 3.83
C TRP A 482 -33.44 -20.50 5.20
N GLU A 483 -34.42 -21.38 5.37
CA GLU A 483 -34.77 -21.96 6.68
C GLU A 483 -33.71 -22.93 7.24
N ASP A 484 -32.96 -23.58 6.36
CA ASP A 484 -31.93 -24.57 6.68
C ASP A 484 -30.51 -23.96 6.77
N HIS A 485 -30.42 -22.66 7.07
CA HIS A 485 -29.13 -21.99 7.19
C HIS A 485 -28.24 -22.59 8.29
N PRO A 486 -26.89 -22.59 8.16
CA PRO A 486 -25.98 -23.34 9.03
C PRO A 486 -26.12 -23.06 10.53
N VAL A 487 -26.55 -21.85 10.89
CA VAL A 487 -26.71 -21.40 12.28
C VAL A 487 -28.14 -21.56 12.83
N ALA A 488 -29.09 -22.13 12.08
CA ALA A 488 -30.49 -22.28 12.51
C ALA A 488 -30.61 -23.15 13.78
N ARG A 489 -29.67 -24.09 13.95
CA ARG A 489 -29.59 -24.97 15.12
C ARG A 489 -29.35 -24.25 16.46
N TYR A 490 -28.83 -23.02 16.45
CA TYR A 490 -28.58 -22.25 17.67
C TYR A 490 -29.84 -21.54 18.20
N PHE A 491 -30.98 -21.74 17.55
CA PHE A 491 -32.27 -21.10 17.86
C PHE A 491 -33.38 -22.11 18.18
N LYS A 492 -33.02 -23.39 18.32
CA LYS A 492 -33.96 -24.47 18.67
C LYS A 492 -34.14 -24.64 20.16
#